data_AF-A0A935GP01-F1
#
_entry.id   AF-A0A935GP01-F1
#
_cell.length_a   1.000
_cell.length_b   1.000
_cell.length_c   1.000
_cell.angle_alpha   90.00
_cell.angle_beta   90.00
_cell.angle_gamma   90.00
#
_symmetry.space_group_name_H-M   'P 1'
#
loop_
_entity.id
_entity.type
_entity.pdbx_description
1 polymer ?
#
loop_
_entity_poly.entity_id
_entity_poly.type
_entity_poly.pdbx_seq_one_letter_code
_entity_poly.pdbx_strand_id
1 'polypeptide(L)'
;MRQKYVVGNWKLNGSLPGNEALLKAILPEVSPKAGRHLAVCVPAPYLAQVRGLLEGSPVAWGGQDVSRFEKGAYTGDVSGAMLREFGATLAIVGHSERRTLFGDTDAIVAEKVAAARKAGLTPILCVGETLAERERSETEAVLARQLDAVLEKSGAAALDGALLAYEPVWAIGTGKTATSAQAQEAHAFLRARVAKQDAAVAARLPMLYGGSVKGANATELFAMPDVDGGLIGGASLVAEDFLAIWRAAVAAG
;
A
#
# COMPACT_ATOMS: atom_id res chain seq x y z
N MET A 1 -6.88 -4.15 19.24
CA MET A 1 -5.92 -3.40 18.40
C MET A 1 -6.22 -3.68 16.93
N ARG A 2 -5.86 -2.77 16.01
CA ARG A 2 -6.00 -3.02 14.56
C ARG A 2 -4.88 -3.94 14.10
N GLN A 3 -5.16 -4.75 13.09
CA GLN A 3 -4.17 -5.64 12.49
C GLN A 3 -3.10 -4.83 11.75
N LYS A 4 -1.84 -5.24 11.88
CA LYS A 4 -0.69 -4.58 11.24
C LYS A 4 -0.36 -5.26 9.91
N TYR A 5 -0.19 -4.50 8.83
CA TYR A 5 0.11 -5.01 7.49
C TYR A 5 1.48 -4.57 6.98
N VAL A 6 2.22 -5.48 6.37
CA VAL A 6 3.50 -5.18 5.71
C VAL A 6 3.38 -5.60 4.25
N VAL A 7 3.41 -4.62 3.35
CA VAL A 7 3.24 -4.84 1.91
C VAL A 7 4.50 -4.39 1.19
N GLY A 8 5.16 -5.29 0.48
CA GLY A 8 6.33 -4.98 -0.35
C GLY A 8 5.91 -4.46 -1.72
N ASN A 9 6.16 -3.18 -2.02
CA ASN A 9 6.05 -2.65 -3.37
C ASN A 9 7.41 -2.81 -4.07
N TRP A 10 7.52 -3.81 -4.96
CA TRP A 10 8.77 -4.09 -5.66
C TRP A 10 9.13 -3.01 -6.70
N LYS A 11 8.21 -2.11 -7.02
CA LYS A 11 8.35 -1.13 -8.12
C LYS A 11 8.80 -1.83 -9.41
N LEU A 12 9.56 -1.15 -10.26
CA LEU A 12 10.15 -1.71 -11.48
C LEU A 12 11.41 -2.56 -11.18
N ASN A 13 11.30 -3.57 -10.31
CA ASN A 13 12.38 -4.52 -10.01
C ASN A 13 11.89 -5.96 -10.10
N GLY A 14 12.82 -6.87 -10.38
CA GLY A 14 12.58 -8.30 -10.38
C GLY A 14 13.27 -9.02 -11.54
N SER A 15 13.42 -10.32 -11.39
CA SER A 15 13.79 -11.26 -12.45
C SER A 15 13.25 -12.63 -12.06
N LEU A 16 13.05 -13.55 -13.01
CA LEU A 16 12.51 -14.87 -12.65
C LEU A 16 13.37 -15.55 -11.54
N PRO A 17 14.71 -15.65 -11.66
CA PRO A 17 15.51 -16.25 -10.59
C PRO A 17 15.52 -15.43 -9.29
N GLY A 18 15.55 -14.10 -9.40
CA GLY A 18 15.60 -13.22 -8.23
C GLY A 18 14.33 -13.26 -7.40
N ASN A 19 13.17 -13.23 -8.06
CA ASN A 19 11.86 -13.34 -7.41
C ASN A 19 11.70 -14.69 -6.71
N GLU A 20 12.12 -15.78 -7.38
CA GLU A 20 12.08 -17.12 -6.81
C GLU A 20 12.97 -17.23 -5.58
N ALA A 21 14.21 -16.75 -5.65
CA ALA A 21 15.13 -16.75 -4.51
C ALA A 21 14.59 -15.93 -3.33
N LEU A 22 14.05 -14.73 -3.60
CA LEU A 22 13.47 -13.85 -2.58
C LEU A 22 12.28 -14.52 -1.88
N LEU A 23 11.32 -15.06 -2.64
CA LEU A 23 10.14 -15.69 -2.05
C LEU A 23 10.48 -17.00 -1.32
N LYS A 24 11.42 -17.82 -1.84
CA LYS A 24 11.90 -19.01 -1.13
C LYS A 24 12.58 -18.70 0.19
N ALA A 25 13.23 -17.54 0.32
CA ALA A 25 13.81 -17.09 1.58
C ALA A 25 12.74 -16.56 2.56
N ILE A 26 11.66 -15.94 2.07
CA ILE A 26 10.59 -15.38 2.90
C ILE A 26 9.64 -16.48 3.43
N LEU A 27 9.20 -17.39 2.56
CA LEU A 27 8.11 -18.32 2.85
C LEU A 27 8.30 -19.18 4.13
N PRO A 28 9.48 -19.76 4.40
CA PRO A 28 9.68 -20.59 5.60
C PRO A 28 9.51 -19.83 6.92
N GLU A 29 9.70 -18.51 6.89
CA GLU A 29 9.70 -17.65 8.07
C GLU A 29 8.29 -17.14 8.43
N VAL A 30 7.34 -17.29 7.51
CA VAL A 30 5.99 -16.72 7.65
C VAL A 30 5.01 -17.79 8.13
N SER A 31 4.65 -17.72 9.41
CA SER A 31 3.68 -18.66 9.98
C SER A 31 2.26 -18.42 9.42
N PRO A 32 1.42 -19.47 9.23
CA PRO A 32 0.03 -19.30 8.76
C PRO A 32 -0.86 -18.46 9.67
N LYS A 33 -0.55 -18.37 10.98
CA LYS A 33 -1.28 -17.55 11.95
C LYS A 33 -0.98 -16.05 11.80
N ALA A 34 0.25 -15.69 11.42
CA ALA A 34 0.71 -14.30 11.29
C ALA A 34 0.83 -13.83 9.83
N GLY A 35 0.83 -14.76 8.86
CA GLY A 35 1.15 -14.46 7.46
C GLY A 35 0.05 -13.74 6.69
N ARG A 36 -1.20 -13.71 7.18
CA ARG A 36 -2.33 -12.99 6.54
C ARG A 36 -2.14 -11.47 6.43
N HIS A 37 -1.01 -10.95 6.87
CA HIS A 37 -0.68 -9.53 6.86
C HIS A 37 0.67 -9.21 6.21
N LEU A 38 1.31 -10.20 5.56
CA LEU A 38 2.45 -9.98 4.67
C LEU A 38 1.98 -10.10 3.23
N ALA A 39 2.33 -9.12 2.39
CA ALA A 39 2.02 -9.17 0.97
C ALA A 39 3.12 -8.61 0.08
N VAL A 40 3.10 -8.97 -1.20
CA VAL A 40 3.97 -8.39 -2.23
C VAL A 40 3.17 -7.88 -3.43
N CYS A 41 3.43 -6.66 -3.87
CA CYS A 41 2.88 -6.08 -5.09
C CYS A 41 3.98 -6.01 -6.16
N VAL A 42 3.77 -6.71 -7.27
CA VAL A 42 4.82 -7.03 -8.24
C VAL A 42 4.54 -6.45 -9.63
N PRO A 43 5.56 -6.24 -10.49
CA PRO A 43 5.34 -5.89 -11.88
C PRO A 43 4.47 -6.91 -12.60
N ALA A 44 3.57 -6.43 -13.46
CA ALA A 44 2.63 -7.28 -14.18
C ALA A 44 3.26 -8.50 -14.90
N PRO A 45 4.45 -8.40 -15.53
CA PRO A 45 5.10 -9.56 -16.16
C PRO A 45 5.41 -10.73 -15.21
N TYR A 46 5.49 -10.49 -13.89
CA TYR A 46 5.83 -11.51 -12.90
C TYR A 46 4.62 -12.09 -12.15
N LEU A 47 3.39 -11.64 -12.42
CA LEU A 47 2.19 -12.11 -11.71
C LEU A 47 1.98 -13.63 -11.81
N ALA A 48 2.19 -14.20 -12.99
CA ALA A 48 2.08 -15.65 -13.20
C ALA A 48 3.09 -16.44 -12.37
N GLN A 49 4.33 -15.95 -12.30
CA GLN A 49 5.39 -16.57 -11.50
C GLN A 49 5.06 -16.50 -10.01
N VAL A 50 4.67 -15.31 -9.53
CA VAL A 50 4.36 -15.07 -8.11
C VAL A 50 3.17 -15.90 -7.67
N ARG A 51 2.14 -16.06 -8.52
CA ARG A 51 1.05 -17.02 -8.27
C ARG A 51 1.59 -18.42 -8.02
N GLY A 52 2.40 -18.96 -8.95
CA GLY A 52 2.94 -20.32 -8.83
C GLY A 52 3.81 -20.54 -7.60
N LEU A 53 4.47 -19.49 -7.10
CA LEU A 53 5.32 -19.54 -5.91
C LEU A 53 4.55 -19.34 -4.60
N LEU A 54 3.42 -18.62 -4.61
CA LEU A 54 2.69 -18.22 -3.40
C LEU A 54 1.33 -18.92 -3.22
N GLU A 55 0.84 -19.65 -4.22
CA GLU A 55 -0.43 -20.38 -4.12
C GLU A 55 -0.40 -21.38 -2.94
N GLY A 56 -1.40 -21.29 -2.06
CA GLY A 56 -1.47 -22.07 -0.81
C GLY A 56 -0.57 -21.57 0.33
N SER A 57 0.29 -20.59 0.07
CA SER A 57 1.10 -19.93 1.11
C SER A 57 0.29 -18.88 1.87
N PRO A 58 0.76 -18.41 3.04
CA PRO A 58 0.05 -17.38 3.78
C PRO A 58 0.34 -15.95 3.28
N VAL A 59 1.26 -15.77 2.32
CA VAL A 59 1.65 -14.45 1.79
C VAL A 59 0.70 -14.04 0.67
N ALA A 60 0.07 -12.88 0.81
CA ALA A 60 -0.81 -12.32 -0.23
C ALA A 60 0.00 -11.63 -1.33
N TRP A 61 -0.61 -11.40 -2.50
CA TRP A 61 0.03 -10.66 -3.58
C TRP A 61 -0.93 -9.79 -4.36
N GLY A 62 -0.37 -8.82 -5.09
CA GLY A 62 -1.14 -7.80 -5.79
C GLY A 62 -0.44 -7.18 -7.00
N GLY A 63 -1.21 -6.37 -7.73
CA GLY A 63 -0.68 -5.47 -8.74
C GLY A 63 -0.15 -4.17 -8.15
N GLN A 64 0.78 -3.52 -8.84
CA GLN A 64 1.32 -2.20 -8.50
C GLN A 64 0.48 -1.03 -9.05
N ASP A 65 -0.49 -1.35 -9.91
CA ASP A 65 -1.52 -0.44 -10.43
C ASP A 65 -2.73 -1.28 -10.86
N VAL A 66 -3.85 -0.63 -11.13
CA VAL A 66 -5.02 -1.23 -11.75
C VAL A 66 -5.70 -0.22 -12.67
N SER A 67 -6.18 -0.68 -13.82
CA SER A 67 -6.96 0.15 -14.72
C SER A 67 -8.24 0.64 -14.06
N ARG A 68 -8.64 1.87 -14.38
CA ARG A 68 -10.01 2.36 -14.10
C ARG A 68 -11.05 1.72 -15.03
N PHE A 69 -10.63 1.07 -16.09
CA PHE A 69 -11.48 0.44 -17.09
C PHE A 69 -11.52 -1.08 -16.88
N GLU A 70 -12.70 -1.68 -16.99
CA GLU A 70 -12.85 -3.14 -16.89
C GLU A 70 -12.35 -3.86 -18.15
N LYS A 71 -12.59 -3.26 -19.31
CA LYS A 71 -12.23 -3.74 -20.64
C LYS A 71 -12.32 -2.59 -21.66
N GLY A 72 -11.69 -2.74 -22.82
CA GLY A 72 -11.80 -1.79 -23.92
C GLY A 72 -10.49 -1.60 -24.67
N ALA A 73 -10.46 -0.61 -25.56
CA ALA A 73 -9.28 -0.26 -26.35
C ALA A 73 -8.28 0.59 -25.54
N TYR A 74 -7.67 -0.03 -24.52
CA TYR A 74 -6.69 0.57 -23.62
C TYR A 74 -5.38 -0.24 -23.66
N THR A 75 -4.70 -0.21 -24.81
CA THR A 75 -3.51 -1.02 -25.08
C THR A 75 -2.44 -0.80 -24.00
N GLY A 76 -2.02 -1.90 -23.36
CA GLY A 76 -0.98 -1.92 -22.33
C GLY A 76 -1.49 -1.73 -20.90
N ASP A 77 -2.78 -1.46 -20.70
CA ASP A 77 -3.38 -1.34 -19.37
C ASP A 77 -3.75 -2.72 -18.78
N VAL A 78 -3.85 -2.82 -17.46
CA VAL A 78 -4.12 -4.07 -16.75
C VAL A 78 -5.38 -3.91 -15.89
N SER A 79 -6.45 -4.60 -16.27
CA SER A 79 -7.71 -4.50 -15.53
C SER A 79 -7.69 -5.30 -14.22
N GLY A 80 -8.57 -4.94 -13.28
CA GLY A 80 -8.72 -5.69 -12.04
C GLY A 80 -9.07 -7.16 -12.28
N ALA A 81 -9.89 -7.46 -13.30
CA ALA A 81 -10.22 -8.84 -13.67
C ALA A 81 -8.99 -9.64 -14.11
N MET A 82 -8.08 -9.03 -14.88
CA MET A 82 -6.82 -9.67 -15.28
C MET A 82 -5.93 -9.98 -14.06
N LEU A 83 -5.83 -9.07 -13.09
CA LEU A 83 -5.09 -9.35 -11.85
C LEU A 83 -5.68 -10.55 -11.09
N ARG A 84 -7.01 -10.66 -11.06
CA ARG A 84 -7.71 -11.77 -10.40
C ARG A 84 -7.45 -13.13 -11.06
N GLU A 85 -7.19 -13.21 -12.37
CA GLU A 85 -6.80 -14.46 -13.03
C GLU A 85 -5.50 -15.05 -12.46
N PHE A 86 -4.64 -14.21 -11.89
CA PHE A 86 -3.41 -14.61 -11.21
C PHE A 86 -3.58 -14.78 -9.69
N GLY A 87 -4.82 -14.81 -9.19
CA GLY A 87 -5.11 -14.97 -7.76
C GLY A 87 -4.75 -13.74 -6.90
N ALA A 88 -4.37 -12.62 -7.51
CA ALA A 88 -4.03 -11.40 -6.79
C ALA A 88 -5.22 -10.93 -5.94
N THR A 89 -4.95 -10.47 -4.73
CA THR A 89 -5.97 -9.98 -3.78
C THR A 89 -5.84 -8.49 -3.53
N LEU A 90 -4.70 -7.88 -3.88
CA LEU A 90 -4.38 -6.48 -3.61
C LEU A 90 -4.11 -5.71 -4.91
N ALA A 91 -4.33 -4.39 -4.88
CA ALA A 91 -3.84 -3.48 -5.92
C ALA A 91 -3.43 -2.14 -5.30
N ILE A 92 -2.20 -1.70 -5.57
CA ILE A 92 -1.77 -0.33 -5.22
C ILE A 92 -2.44 0.65 -6.17
N VAL A 93 -2.97 1.76 -5.64
CA VAL A 93 -3.66 2.78 -6.41
C VAL A 93 -3.22 4.17 -5.97
N GLY A 94 -2.85 5.02 -6.93
CA GLY A 94 -2.48 6.40 -6.65
C GLY A 94 -1.13 6.58 -5.97
N HIS A 95 -0.21 5.62 -6.15
CA HIS A 95 1.16 5.77 -5.66
C HIS A 95 1.80 7.06 -6.18
N SER A 96 2.62 7.72 -5.36
CA SER A 96 3.28 8.99 -5.65
C SER A 96 3.98 9.04 -7.02
N GLU A 97 4.68 7.97 -7.41
CA GLU A 97 5.32 7.83 -8.72
C GLU A 97 4.31 7.87 -9.88
N ARG A 98 3.12 7.26 -9.72
CA ARG A 98 2.05 7.31 -10.73
C ARG A 98 1.45 8.70 -10.86
N ARG A 99 1.22 9.37 -9.74
CA ARG A 99 0.70 10.75 -9.71
C ARG A 99 1.67 11.71 -10.42
N THR A 100 2.96 11.55 -10.16
CA THR A 100 3.99 12.49 -10.64
C THR A 100 4.43 12.21 -12.08
N LEU A 101 4.64 10.94 -12.43
CA LEU A 101 5.26 10.56 -13.71
C LEU A 101 4.25 10.13 -14.77
N PHE A 102 3.07 9.65 -14.35
CA PHE A 102 2.08 9.03 -15.25
C PHE A 102 0.74 9.77 -15.26
N GLY A 103 0.60 10.85 -14.49
CA GLY A 103 -0.58 11.73 -14.53
C GLY A 103 -1.82 11.18 -13.82
N ASP A 104 -1.67 10.26 -12.86
CA ASP A 104 -2.79 9.80 -12.04
C ASP A 104 -3.32 10.96 -11.16
N THR A 105 -4.41 11.59 -11.60
CA THR A 105 -5.12 12.63 -10.84
C THR A 105 -6.01 12.02 -9.75
N ASP A 106 -6.49 12.82 -8.80
CA ASP A 106 -7.38 12.32 -7.74
C ASP A 106 -8.65 11.68 -8.29
N ALA A 107 -9.21 12.24 -9.36
CA ALA A 107 -10.38 11.69 -10.04
C ALA A 107 -10.08 10.31 -10.67
N ILE A 108 -8.92 10.16 -11.32
CA ILE A 108 -8.47 8.88 -11.89
C ILE A 108 -8.24 7.86 -10.76
N VAL A 109 -7.59 8.27 -9.67
CA VAL A 109 -7.34 7.41 -8.51
C VAL A 109 -8.66 6.93 -7.89
N ALA A 110 -9.64 7.82 -7.74
CA ALA A 110 -10.96 7.45 -7.24
C ALA A 110 -11.67 6.44 -8.17
N GLU A 111 -11.53 6.58 -9.50
CA GLU A 111 -12.02 5.58 -10.46
C GLU A 111 -11.32 4.24 -10.34
N LYS A 112 -9.99 4.23 -10.18
CA LYS A 112 -9.21 3.01 -9.99
C LYS A 112 -9.57 2.29 -8.68
N VAL A 113 -9.80 3.02 -7.59
CA VAL A 113 -10.28 2.44 -6.32
C VAL A 113 -11.63 1.75 -6.53
N ALA A 114 -12.57 2.41 -7.21
CA ALA A 114 -13.88 1.81 -7.52
C ALA A 114 -13.74 0.56 -8.41
N ALA A 115 -12.88 0.62 -9.43
CA ALA A 115 -12.62 -0.51 -10.33
C ALA A 115 -11.99 -1.71 -9.58
N ALA A 116 -11.01 -1.47 -8.70
CA ALA A 116 -10.40 -2.49 -7.86
C ALA A 116 -11.45 -3.20 -7.00
N ARG A 117 -12.29 -2.43 -6.30
CA ARG A 117 -13.37 -2.95 -5.45
C ARG A 117 -14.35 -3.79 -6.27
N LYS A 118 -14.78 -3.29 -7.43
CA LYS A 118 -15.69 -4.01 -8.32
C LYS A 118 -15.10 -5.33 -8.82
N ALA A 119 -13.79 -5.40 -9.02
CA ALA A 119 -13.09 -6.63 -9.37
C ALA A 119 -12.84 -7.58 -8.17
N GLY A 120 -13.24 -7.21 -6.96
CA GLY A 120 -13.00 -8.00 -5.75
C GLY A 120 -11.56 -7.94 -5.24
N LEU A 121 -10.83 -6.87 -5.57
CA LEU A 121 -9.50 -6.58 -5.03
C LEU A 121 -9.61 -5.65 -3.83
N THR A 122 -8.67 -5.79 -2.90
CA THR A 122 -8.42 -4.83 -1.82
C THR A 122 -7.53 -3.70 -2.35
N PRO A 123 -8.04 -2.47 -2.50
CA PRO A 123 -7.21 -1.34 -2.91
C PRO A 123 -6.30 -0.90 -1.76
N ILE A 124 -5.05 -0.60 -2.09
CA ILE A 124 -4.10 0.13 -1.26
C ILE A 124 -4.06 1.56 -1.81
N LEU A 125 -4.91 2.43 -1.25
CA LEU A 125 -4.99 3.83 -1.66
C LEU A 125 -3.79 4.58 -1.12
N CYS A 126 -2.97 5.15 -2.00
CA CYS A 126 -1.86 5.99 -1.59
C CYS A 126 -2.21 7.48 -1.65
N VAL A 127 -1.84 8.19 -0.59
CA VAL A 127 -1.99 9.65 -0.43
C VAL A 127 -0.73 10.24 0.17
N GLY A 128 -0.41 11.49 -0.17
CA GLY A 128 0.86 12.09 0.23
C GLY A 128 1.07 13.48 -0.33
N GLU A 129 1.86 14.28 0.38
CA GLU A 129 2.28 15.61 -0.03
C GLU A 129 3.74 15.65 -0.50
N THR A 130 4.03 16.52 -1.45
CA THR A 130 5.37 16.86 -1.91
C THR A 130 6.12 17.74 -0.91
N LEU A 131 7.44 17.90 -1.10
CA LEU A 131 8.25 18.78 -0.24
C LEU A 131 7.76 20.23 -0.31
N ALA A 132 7.44 20.70 -1.51
CA ALA A 132 6.98 22.07 -1.72
C ALA A 132 5.61 22.34 -1.05
N GLU A 133 4.68 21.39 -1.11
CA GLU A 133 3.41 21.48 -0.39
C GLU A 133 3.63 21.48 1.13
N ARG A 134 4.52 20.62 1.64
CA ARG A 134 4.87 20.60 3.06
C ARG A 134 5.50 21.90 3.54
N GLU A 135 6.45 22.46 2.79
CA GLU A 135 7.10 23.73 3.11
C GLU A 135 6.12 24.91 3.11
N ARG A 136 5.01 24.80 2.37
CA ARG A 136 3.88 25.73 2.42
C ARG A 136 2.84 25.40 3.50
N SER A 137 3.10 24.40 4.35
CA SER A 137 2.16 23.92 5.39
C SER A 137 0.82 23.41 4.82
N GLU A 138 0.85 22.80 3.64
CA GLU A 138 -0.35 22.31 2.93
C GLU A 138 -0.62 20.82 3.13
N THR A 139 0.15 20.11 3.98
CA THR A 139 0.04 18.65 4.17
C THR A 139 -1.41 18.20 4.39
N GLU A 140 -2.12 18.76 5.36
CA GLU A 140 -3.51 18.38 5.65
C GLU A 140 -4.46 18.67 4.47
N ALA A 141 -4.28 19.80 3.79
CA ALA A 141 -5.11 20.18 2.65
C ALA A 141 -4.92 19.22 1.47
N VAL A 142 -3.68 18.79 1.21
CA VAL A 142 -3.36 17.81 0.16
C VAL A 142 -3.93 16.44 0.50
N LEU A 143 -3.71 15.98 1.73
CA LEU A 143 -4.22 14.69 2.21
C LEU A 143 -5.75 14.64 2.18
N ALA A 144 -6.42 15.71 2.62
CA ALA A 144 -7.87 15.83 2.54
C ALA A 144 -8.34 15.78 1.08
N ARG A 145 -7.79 16.60 0.19
CA ARG A 145 -8.16 16.62 -1.24
C ARG A 145 -8.08 15.23 -1.89
N GLN A 146 -6.97 14.52 -1.67
CA GLN A 146 -6.74 13.22 -2.28
C GLN A 146 -7.68 12.14 -1.71
N LEU A 147 -7.92 12.15 -0.40
CA LEU A 147 -8.83 11.21 0.26
C LEU A 147 -10.31 11.51 -0.06
N ASP A 148 -10.69 12.78 -0.04
CA ASP A 148 -12.06 13.24 -0.26
C ASP A 148 -12.52 12.90 -1.68
N ALA A 149 -11.65 12.93 -2.69
CA ALA A 149 -12.02 12.49 -4.05
C ALA A 149 -12.53 11.04 -4.10
N VAL A 150 -12.00 10.15 -3.25
CA VAL A 150 -12.46 8.76 -3.14
C VAL A 150 -13.78 8.69 -2.36
N LEU A 151 -13.87 9.44 -1.25
CA LEU A 151 -15.06 9.50 -0.41
C LEU A 151 -16.27 10.09 -1.14
N GLU A 152 -16.08 11.15 -1.94
CA GLU A 152 -17.12 11.79 -2.74
C GLU A 152 -17.61 10.87 -3.85
N LYS A 153 -16.71 10.12 -4.50
CA LYS A 153 -17.07 9.23 -5.60
C LYS A 153 -17.81 7.97 -5.12
N SER A 154 -17.34 7.36 -4.03
CA SER A 154 -17.71 5.98 -3.67
C SER A 154 -18.17 5.82 -2.21
N GLY A 155 -18.23 6.91 -1.44
CA GLY A 155 -18.56 6.90 -0.03
C GLY A 155 -17.48 6.27 0.86
N ALA A 156 -17.66 6.33 2.17
CA ALA A 156 -16.75 5.69 3.13
C ALA A 156 -16.73 4.16 2.99
N ALA A 157 -17.81 3.54 2.50
CA ALA A 157 -17.88 2.10 2.23
C ALA A 157 -16.83 1.62 1.22
N ALA A 158 -16.27 2.50 0.39
CA ALA A 158 -15.16 2.16 -0.51
C ALA A 158 -13.86 1.85 0.25
N LEU A 159 -13.70 2.42 1.44
CA LEU A 159 -12.55 2.19 2.31
C LEU A 159 -12.75 1.01 3.27
N ASP A 160 -13.95 0.45 3.34
CA ASP A 160 -14.23 -0.70 4.19
C ASP A 160 -13.51 -1.96 3.67
N GLY A 161 -12.46 -2.40 4.35
CA GLY A 161 -11.60 -3.48 3.90
C GLY A 161 -10.57 -3.06 2.84
N ALA A 162 -10.35 -1.75 2.65
CA ALA A 162 -9.19 -1.20 1.93
C ALA A 162 -7.98 -1.04 2.87
N LEU A 163 -6.83 -0.67 2.30
CA LEU A 163 -5.67 -0.15 3.05
C LEU A 163 -5.40 1.30 2.60
N LEU A 164 -5.03 2.18 3.52
CA LEU A 164 -4.67 3.57 3.21
C LEU A 164 -3.19 3.80 3.50
N ALA A 165 -2.37 4.06 2.48
CA ALA A 165 -0.95 4.31 2.64
C ALA A 165 -0.63 5.82 2.60
N TYR A 166 -0.08 6.35 3.68
CA TYR A 166 0.47 7.71 3.72
C TYR A 166 1.91 7.72 3.23
N GLU A 167 2.17 8.43 2.14
CA GLU A 167 3.47 8.62 1.50
C GLU A 167 3.98 10.05 1.75
N PRO A 168 4.90 10.30 2.69
CA PRO A 168 5.62 11.56 2.73
C PRO A 168 6.57 11.65 1.52
N VAL A 169 6.08 12.12 0.36
CA VAL A 169 6.79 12.05 -0.93
C VAL A 169 8.19 12.68 -0.83
N TRP A 170 8.31 13.73 -0.03
CA TRP A 170 9.56 14.42 0.29
C TRP A 170 10.62 13.57 1.01
N ALA A 171 10.24 12.45 1.62
CA ALA A 171 11.10 11.51 2.33
C ALA A 171 11.32 10.18 1.57
N ILE A 172 10.72 10.01 0.39
CA ILE A 172 10.87 8.79 -0.42
C ILE A 172 12.12 8.91 -1.29
N GLY A 173 13.16 8.11 -1.00
CA GLY A 173 14.38 8.04 -1.80
C GLY A 173 15.28 9.29 -1.73
N THR A 174 14.96 10.27 -0.87
CA THR A 174 15.70 11.54 -0.74
C THR A 174 16.77 11.52 0.35
N GLY A 175 16.85 10.44 1.14
CA GLY A 175 17.68 10.37 2.35
C GLY A 175 17.13 11.15 3.55
N LYS A 176 16.10 11.99 3.35
CA LYS A 176 15.31 12.57 4.45
C LYS A 176 14.36 11.50 4.99
N THR A 177 14.19 11.46 6.31
CA THR A 177 13.30 10.50 6.97
C THR A 177 12.29 11.29 7.80
N ALA A 178 11.00 11.06 7.58
CA ALA A 178 9.99 11.61 8.48
C ALA A 178 10.08 10.93 9.85
N THR A 179 9.87 11.69 10.92
CA THR A 179 9.87 11.12 12.27
C THR A 179 8.61 10.29 12.50
N SER A 180 8.66 9.39 13.49
CA SER A 180 7.49 8.63 13.95
C SER A 180 6.32 9.53 14.32
N ALA A 181 6.59 10.65 15.00
CA ALA A 181 5.61 11.67 15.32
C ALA A 181 4.96 12.31 14.08
N GLN A 182 5.75 12.67 13.06
CA GLN A 182 5.21 13.23 11.81
C GLN A 182 4.35 12.20 11.05
N ALA A 183 4.75 10.93 11.07
CA ALA A 183 3.92 9.86 10.52
C ALA A 183 2.60 9.74 11.29
N GLN A 184 2.64 9.72 12.63
CA GLN A 184 1.46 9.65 13.49
C GLN A 184 0.50 10.82 13.28
N GLU A 185 1.00 12.05 13.16
CA GLU A 185 0.17 13.25 12.88
C GLU A 185 -0.64 13.08 11.59
N ALA A 186 0.01 12.68 10.50
CA ALA A 186 -0.66 12.47 9.22
C ALA A 186 -1.69 11.32 9.28
N HIS A 187 -1.35 10.21 9.96
CA HIS A 187 -2.26 9.06 10.12
C HIS A 187 -3.48 9.43 10.98
N ALA A 188 -3.28 10.14 12.09
CA ALA A 188 -4.36 10.62 12.95
C ALA A 188 -5.30 11.56 12.19
N PHE A 189 -4.74 12.48 11.40
CA PHE A 189 -5.51 13.38 10.55
C PHE A 189 -6.38 12.61 9.55
N LEU A 190 -5.79 11.68 8.78
CA LEU A 190 -6.50 10.84 7.81
C LEU A 190 -7.61 10.04 8.49
N ARG A 191 -7.34 9.45 9.66
CA ARG A 191 -8.34 8.66 10.40
C ARG A 191 -9.50 9.53 10.86
N ALA A 192 -9.20 10.70 11.43
CA ALA A 192 -10.22 11.66 11.83
C ALA A 192 -11.06 12.13 10.64
N ARG A 193 -10.45 12.30 9.45
CA ARG A 193 -11.16 12.67 8.22
C ARG A 193 -12.15 11.58 7.78
N VAL A 194 -11.73 10.31 7.75
CA VAL A 194 -12.64 9.18 7.47
C VAL A 194 -13.73 9.08 8.54
N ALA A 195 -13.40 9.30 9.82
CA ALA A 195 -14.35 9.17 10.92
C ALA A 195 -15.49 10.19 10.88
N LYS A 196 -15.27 11.36 10.25
CA LYS A 196 -16.33 12.35 10.00
C LYS A 196 -17.40 11.85 9.03
N GLN A 197 -17.06 10.90 8.15
CA GLN A 197 -18.00 10.27 7.22
C GLN A 197 -18.56 8.97 7.80
N ASP A 198 -17.69 8.11 8.35
CA ASP A 198 -18.08 6.86 8.99
C ASP A 198 -17.02 6.46 10.03
N ALA A 199 -17.37 6.65 11.32
CA ALA A 199 -16.51 6.32 12.44
C ALA A 199 -16.18 4.82 12.54
N ALA A 200 -17.11 3.95 12.14
CA ALA A 200 -16.89 2.52 12.19
C ALA A 200 -15.87 2.10 11.12
N VAL A 201 -15.95 2.67 9.90
CA VAL A 201 -14.96 2.42 8.83
C VAL A 201 -13.59 2.92 9.27
N ALA A 202 -13.52 4.14 9.79
CA ALA A 202 -12.27 4.74 10.26
C ALA A 202 -11.58 3.91 11.36
N ALA A 203 -12.35 3.32 12.26
CA ALA A 203 -11.84 2.50 13.36
C ALA A 203 -11.23 1.16 12.91
N ARG A 204 -11.61 0.66 11.72
CA ARG A 204 -11.12 -0.63 11.19
C ARG A 204 -10.16 -0.49 10.01
N LEU A 205 -10.11 0.68 9.35
CA LEU A 205 -9.23 0.96 8.22
C LEU A 205 -7.76 0.90 8.64
N PRO A 206 -6.96 -0.05 8.12
CA PRO A 206 -5.53 -0.09 8.38
C PRO A 206 -4.84 1.04 7.61
N MET A 207 -4.01 1.79 8.32
CA MET A 207 -3.22 2.88 7.75
C MET A 207 -1.74 2.52 7.71
N LEU A 208 -1.17 2.49 6.50
CA LEU A 208 0.21 2.10 6.28
C LEU A 208 1.10 3.32 6.12
N TYR A 209 2.28 3.28 6.71
CA TYR A 209 3.31 4.25 6.40
C TYR A 209 4.09 3.85 5.15
N GLY A 210 4.08 4.70 4.12
CA GLY A 210 4.74 4.49 2.83
C GLY A 210 6.09 5.23 2.68
N GLY A 211 6.61 5.82 3.75
CA GLY A 211 7.94 6.43 3.76
C GLY A 211 9.08 5.39 3.92
N SER A 212 10.28 5.88 4.22
CA SER A 212 11.44 5.02 4.45
C SER A 212 11.29 4.21 5.75
N VAL A 213 11.04 2.91 5.62
CA VAL A 213 11.00 1.94 6.72
C VAL A 213 12.14 0.95 6.59
N LYS A 214 12.85 0.74 7.69
CA LYS A 214 13.95 -0.21 7.86
C LYS A 214 13.76 -0.98 9.17
N GLY A 215 14.43 -2.12 9.33
CA GLY A 215 14.36 -2.87 10.59
C GLY A 215 14.68 -2.02 11.83
N ALA A 216 15.61 -1.07 11.70
CA ALA A 216 16.03 -0.19 12.80
C ALA A 216 14.98 0.84 13.27
N ASN A 217 14.00 1.22 12.44
CA ASN A 217 12.97 2.22 12.81
C ASN A 217 11.54 1.65 12.82
N ALA A 218 11.34 0.42 12.33
CA ALA A 218 10.03 -0.21 12.23
C ALA A 218 9.32 -0.33 13.58
N THR A 219 10.03 -0.71 14.65
CA THR A 219 9.45 -0.84 16.00
C THR A 219 8.87 0.47 16.51
N GLU A 220 9.61 1.58 16.37
CA GLU A 220 9.15 2.89 16.82
C GLU A 220 7.96 3.38 15.99
N LEU A 221 8.01 3.21 14.66
CA LEU A 221 6.92 3.59 13.76
C LEU A 221 5.64 2.80 14.06
N PHE A 222 5.73 1.48 14.24
CA PHE A 222 4.57 0.62 14.44
C PHE A 222 4.00 0.67 15.86
N ALA A 223 4.74 1.23 16.81
CA ALA A 223 4.23 1.59 18.13
C ALA A 223 3.31 2.82 18.11
N MET A 224 3.32 3.62 17.04
CA MET A 224 2.44 4.77 16.92
C MET A 224 0.96 4.32 16.84
N PRO A 225 0.04 4.98 17.57
CA PRO A 225 -1.33 4.51 17.72
C PRO A 225 -2.08 4.28 16.41
N ASP A 226 -1.85 5.11 15.40
CA ASP A 226 -2.57 5.09 14.13
C ASP A 226 -1.77 4.52 12.95
N VAL A 227 -0.53 4.09 13.17
CA VAL A 227 0.30 3.45 12.14
C VAL A 227 0.11 1.94 12.19
N ASP A 228 -0.67 1.41 11.27
CA ASP A 228 -1.06 0.00 11.19
C ASP A 228 -0.16 -0.81 10.24
N GLY A 229 1.11 -0.41 10.09
CA GLY A 229 2.11 -1.14 9.30
C GLY A 229 2.73 -0.28 8.21
N GLY A 230 3.20 -0.90 7.12
CA GLY A 230 4.00 -0.21 6.11
C GLY A 230 3.84 -0.71 4.67
N LEU A 231 3.95 0.24 3.74
CA LEU A 231 4.10 -0.02 2.31
C LEU A 231 5.59 0.16 1.96
N ILE A 232 6.29 -0.96 1.83
CA ILE A 232 7.75 -1.04 1.84
C ILE A 232 8.30 -1.02 0.43
N GLY A 233 9.13 -0.03 0.12
CA GLY A 233 9.86 0.06 -1.16
C GLY A 233 11.09 -0.86 -1.20
N GLY A 234 12.29 -0.28 -1.33
CA GLY A 234 13.53 -1.04 -1.57
C GLY A 234 13.85 -2.13 -0.55
N ALA A 235 13.52 -1.94 0.73
CA ALA A 235 13.72 -2.96 1.77
C ALA A 235 12.89 -4.24 1.54
N SER A 236 11.86 -4.20 0.67
CA SER A 236 11.08 -5.39 0.29
C SER A 236 11.79 -6.30 -0.72
N LEU A 237 12.88 -5.83 -1.32
CA LEU A 237 13.67 -6.59 -2.31
C LEU A 237 14.77 -7.45 -1.65
N VAL A 238 14.97 -7.29 -0.33
CA VAL A 238 15.94 -8.03 0.47
C VAL A 238 15.17 -8.80 1.53
N ALA A 239 15.25 -10.14 1.50
CA ALA A 239 14.45 -11.01 2.36
C ALA A 239 14.64 -10.70 3.86
N GLU A 240 15.89 -10.53 4.29
CA GLU A 240 16.23 -10.25 5.68
C GLU A 240 15.61 -8.92 6.17
N ASP A 241 15.77 -7.85 5.38
CA ASP A 241 15.22 -6.53 5.71
C ASP A 241 13.68 -6.57 5.78
N PHE A 242 13.05 -7.21 4.79
CA PHE A 242 11.60 -7.29 4.72
C PHE A 242 11.02 -8.10 5.89
N LEU A 243 11.65 -9.22 6.24
CA LEU A 243 11.26 -10.04 7.38
C LEU A 243 11.51 -9.33 8.72
N ALA A 244 12.58 -8.54 8.85
CA ALA A 244 12.82 -7.75 10.06
C ALA A 244 11.68 -6.73 10.29
N ILE A 245 11.24 -6.04 9.23
CA ILE A 245 10.10 -5.12 9.29
C ILE A 245 8.81 -5.87 9.62
N TRP A 246 8.56 -7.02 8.98
CA TRP A 246 7.38 -7.84 9.28
C TRP A 246 7.35 -8.32 10.73
N ARG A 247 8.48 -8.80 11.28
CA ARG A 247 8.57 -9.22 12.69
C ARG A 247 8.30 -8.06 13.65
N ALA A 248 8.77 -6.85 13.33
CA ALA A 248 8.45 -5.65 14.12
C ALA A 248 6.95 -5.34 14.11
N ALA A 249 6.28 -5.50 12.97
CA ALA A 249 4.83 -5.32 12.87
C ALA A 249 4.06 -6.39 13.66
N VAL A 250 4.49 -7.66 13.61
CA VAL A 250 3.90 -8.75 14.40
C VAL A 250 4.07 -8.52 15.90
N ALA A 251 5.21 -7.99 16.34
CA ALA A 251 5.46 -7.71 17.76
C ALA A 251 4.63 -6.53 18.30
N ALA A 252 4.19 -5.61 17.44
CA ALA A 252 3.42 -4.42 17.80
C ALA A 252 1.89 -4.63 17.74
N GLY A 253 1.42 -5.76 17.18
CA GLY A 253 0.00 -6.08 16.99
C GLY A 253 -0.56 -7.00 18.06
#